data_AF-A0A2G6LK94-F1
#
_entry.id   AF-A0A2G6LK94-F1
#
_cell.length_a   1.000
_cell.length_b   1.000
_cell.length_c   1.000
_cell.angle_alpha   90.00
_cell.angle_beta   90.00
_cell.angle_gamma   90.00
#
_symmetry.space_group_name_H-M   'P 1'
#
loop_
_entity.id
_entity.type
_entity.pdbx_description
1 polymer ?
#
loop_
_entity_poly.entity_id
_entity_poly.type
_entity_poly.pdbx_seq_one_letter_code
_entity_poly.pdbx_strand_id
1 'polypeptide(L)' 'DKSYISSTIVREVAKFGGDVGQLVPKNVEKALIQKFNTK' A
#
# COMPACT_ATOMS: atom_id res chain seq x y z
N ASP A 1 16.64 10.57 -1.69
CA ASP A 1 15.70 10.62 -0.55
C ASP A 1 14.32 10.13 -0.96
N LYS A 2 13.71 9.17 -0.24
CA LYS A 2 12.36 8.61 -0.56
C LYS A 2 11.44 8.53 0.68
N SER A 3 11.67 9.36 1.69
CA SER A 3 11.02 9.23 3.00
C SER A 3 9.73 10.04 3.17
N TYR A 4 9.19 10.63 2.09
CA TYR A 4 7.96 11.44 2.18
C TYR A 4 6.68 10.61 2.23
N ILE A 5 6.74 9.31 1.91
CA ILE A 5 5.56 8.44 2.01
C ILE A 5 5.55 7.74 3.38
N SER A 6 4.79 8.30 4.31
CA SER A 6 4.51 7.66 5.58
C SER A 6 3.75 6.37 5.36
N SER A 7 4.10 5.31 6.09
CA SER A 7 3.43 4.00 6.03
C SER A 7 1.92 4.08 6.32
N THR A 8 1.47 5.15 6.97
CA THR A 8 0.05 5.50 7.19
C THR A 8 -0.68 5.77 5.86
N ILE A 9 -0.13 6.63 5.00
CA ILE A 9 -0.74 7.01 3.72
C ILE A 9 -0.88 5.78 2.82
N VAL A 10 0.15 4.94 2.76
CA VAL A 10 0.13 3.69 1.98
C VAL A 10 -1.00 2.76 2.43
N ARG A 11 -1.25 2.67 3.74
CA ARG A 11 -2.34 1.83 4.29
C ARG A 11 -3.71 2.43 4.03
N GLU A 12 -3.85 3.75 4.10
CA GLU A 12 -5.11 4.42 3.75
C GLU A 12 -5.44 4.21 2.28
N VAL A 13 -4.49 4.49 1.37
CA VAL A 13 -4.67 4.28 -0.07
C VAL A 13 -5.03 2.82 -0.36
N ALA A 14 -4.32 1.85 0.23
CA ALA A 14 -4.63 0.42 0.07
C ALA A 14 -6.01 0.04 0.62
N LYS A 15 -6.45 0.66 1.74
CA LYS A 15 -7.77 0.41 2.36
C LYS A 15 -8.92 0.96 1.52
N PHE A 16 -8.71 2.09 0.84
CA PHE A 16 -9.70 2.69 -0.07
C PHE A 16 -9.63 2.12 -1.50
N GLY A 17 -8.77 1.14 -1.75
CA GLY A 17 -8.64 0.50 -3.07
C GLY A 17 -7.84 1.31 -4.10
N GLY A 18 -7.07 2.30 -3.65
CA GLY A 18 -6.13 3.02 -4.51
C GLY A 18 -4.89 2.18 -4.85
N ASP A 19 -4.30 2.45 -6.01
CA ASP A 19 -3.08 1.77 -6.46
C ASP A 19 -1.87 2.22 -5.63
N VAL A 20 -1.23 1.26 -4.96
CA VAL A 20 -0.02 1.48 -4.15
C VAL A 20 1.23 0.93 -4.83
N GLY A 21 1.14 0.27 -5.99
CA GLY A 21 2.26 -0.36 -6.67
C GLY A 21 3.34 0.62 -7.17
N GLN A 22 2.97 1.90 -7.36
CA GLN A 22 3.93 2.98 -7.66
C GLN A 22 4.62 3.56 -6.41
N LEU A 23 4.04 3.35 -5.23
CA LEU A 23 4.50 3.91 -3.96
C LEU A 23 5.31 2.91 -3.14
N VAL A 24 5.04 1.61 -3.33
CA VAL A 24 5.74 0.54 -2.63
C VAL A 24 6.19 -0.57 -3.58
N PRO A 25 7.29 -1.27 -3.26
CA PRO A 25 7.70 -2.42 -4.06
C PRO A 25 6.66 -3.55 -4.05
N LYS A 26 6.68 -4.37 -5.11
CA LYS A 26 5.70 -5.44 -5.38
C LYS A 26 5.50 -6.44 -4.24
N ASN A 27 6.53 -6.66 -3.42
CA ASN A 27 6.42 -7.53 -2.24
C ASN A 27 5.47 -6.94 -1.18
N VAL A 28 5.51 -5.62 -0.97
CA VAL A 28 4.64 -4.91 -0.03
C VAL A 28 3.24 -4.74 -0.61
N GLU A 29 3.12 -4.42 -1.91
CA GLU A 29 1.83 -4.35 -2.62
C GLU A 29 1.03 -5.64 -2.45
N LYS A 30 1.64 -6.80 -2.72
CA LYS A 30 1.01 -8.11 -2.53
C LYS A 30 0.57 -8.35 -1.07
N ALA A 31 1.42 -7.98 -0.11
CA ALA A 31 1.09 -8.12 1.31
C ALA A 31 -0.08 -7.21 1.73
N LEU A 32 -0.14 -5.99 1.21
CA LEU A 32 -1.25 -5.05 1.43
C LEU A 32 -2.54 -5.56 0.80
N ILE A 33 -2.48 -6.04 -0.45
CA ILE A 33 -3.63 -6.64 -1.13
C ILE A 33 -4.14 -7.84 -0.33
N GLN A 34 -3.28 -8.78 0.07
CA GLN A 34 -3.71 -9.93 0.88
C GLN A 34 -4.34 -9.51 2.22
N LYS A 35 -3.78 -8.49 2.87
CA LYS A 35 -4.26 -8.00 4.16
C LYS A 35 -5.60 -7.27 4.09
N PHE A 36 -5.84 -6.50 3.03
CA PHE A 36 -7.03 -5.64 2.90
C PHE A 36 -8.11 -6.20 1.96
N ASN A 37 -7.78 -7.19 1.11
CA ASN A 37 -8.71 -7.86 0.20
C ASN A 37 -9.37 -9.12 0.83
N THR A 38 -9.34 -9.24 2.16
CA THR A 38 -10.17 -10.21 2.88
C THR A 38 -11.56 -9.59 3.04
N LYS A 39 -12.51 -10.07 2.23
CA LYS A 39 -13.96 -9.85 2.43
C LYS A 39 -14.41 -10.44 3.77
#